data_AF-A0A3M1ISF9-F1
#
_entry.id   AF-A0A3M1ISF9-F1
#
_cell.length_a   1.000
_cell.length_b   1.000
_cell.length_c   1.000
_cell.angle_alpha   90.00
_cell.angle_beta   90.00
_cell.angle_gamma   90.00
#
_symmetry.space_group_name_H-M   'P 1'
#
loop_
_entity.id
_entity.type
_entity.pdbx_description
1 polymer ?
#
loop_
_entity_poly.entity_id
_entity_poly.type
_entity_poly.pdbx_seq_one_letter_code
_entity_poly.pdbx_strand_id
1 'polypeptide(L)'
;MRYFGLSIQEGHLPTDANPPIGAQWFGPRSLLSWLERHLGLGPAVEDRDYLRPEQYRQVLTVLLREHPAAFFARSFAADDLGTAAGLLAARDELLLAGWDFALSPQLPERLMLLAKAEALIAEPTNSLQLYAGEADRWAAVIRQAGRIPAFLPELQLCDEQTLLPPVFQRLFEALAQAGTKIHPLRPTTDLSTTDLGQWQAFLRGELSREKLQLRADGSLLLLRTLRETYLAAYLARLLRQNPGFRPAVLIPKPNRTLDNAFLREGLPSMGVASASLARPSLQ
;
A
#
# COMPACT_ATOMS: atom_id res chain seq x y z
N MET A 1 20.24 3.56 -7.83
CA MET A 1 19.11 2.66 -8.22
C MET A 1 17.89 2.99 -7.38
N ARG A 2 16.69 2.75 -7.87
CA ARG A 2 15.45 3.10 -7.16
C ARG A 2 14.51 1.91 -7.12
N TYR A 3 13.97 1.65 -5.94
CA TYR A 3 13.13 0.50 -5.66
C TYR A 3 11.78 0.97 -5.12
N PHE A 4 10.72 0.28 -5.50
CA PHE A 4 9.37 0.50 -4.96
C PHE A 4 8.81 -0.81 -4.41
N GLY A 5 8.24 -0.77 -3.21
CA GLY A 5 7.45 -1.86 -2.65
C GLY A 5 6.46 -1.36 -1.62
N LEU A 6 5.29 -2.00 -1.50
CA LEU A 6 4.20 -1.56 -0.65
C LEU A 6 4.60 -1.52 0.83
N SER A 7 5.27 -2.57 1.31
CA SER A 7 5.66 -2.72 2.72
C SER A 7 7.15 -2.53 2.96
N ILE A 8 7.89 -1.96 2.00
CA ILE A 8 9.35 -1.83 2.10
C ILE A 8 9.82 -0.91 3.23
N GLN A 9 8.92 -0.04 3.72
CA GLN A 9 9.12 0.88 4.83
C GLN A 9 8.32 0.50 6.09
N GLU A 10 7.49 -0.55 6.02
CA GLU A 10 6.58 -0.94 7.11
C GLU A 10 7.21 -1.92 8.13
N GLY A 11 8.52 -2.16 8.06
CA GLY A 11 9.20 -3.04 9.01
C GLY A 11 10.72 -2.93 9.01
N HIS A 12 11.33 -3.66 9.95
CA HIS A 12 12.77 -3.87 10.02
C HIS A 12 13.16 -4.98 9.04
N LEU A 13 13.02 -4.73 7.73
CA LEU A 13 13.60 -5.62 6.74
C LEU A 13 15.13 -5.61 6.95
N PRO A 14 15.79 -6.78 6.96
CA PRO A 14 17.23 -6.83 7.03
C PRO A 14 17.79 -6.08 5.81
N THR A 15 18.44 -4.95 6.08
CA THR A 15 19.17 -4.20 5.05
C THR A 15 20.38 -5.00 4.63
N ASP A 16 20.70 -4.94 3.33
CA ASP A 16 21.95 -5.50 2.83
C ASP A 16 23.12 -4.96 3.67
N ALA A 17 24.06 -5.84 4.03
CA ALA A 17 25.24 -5.44 4.79
C ALA A 17 26.08 -4.39 4.04
N ASN A 18 25.98 -4.37 2.71
CA ASN A 18 26.62 -3.40 1.82
C ASN A 18 25.58 -2.90 0.81
N PRO A 19 24.71 -1.94 1.19
CA PRO A 19 23.73 -1.40 0.27
C PRO A 19 24.46 -0.67 -0.87
N PRO A 20 24.00 -0.80 -2.13
CA PRO A 20 24.60 -0.07 -3.23
C PRO A 20 24.51 1.44 -2.98
N ILE A 21 25.64 2.13 -3.15
CA ILE A 21 25.73 3.58 -2.91
C ILE A 21 24.70 4.30 -3.80
N GLY A 22 23.90 5.18 -3.19
CA GLY A 22 22.86 5.94 -3.89
C GLY A 22 21.60 5.14 -4.25
N ALA A 23 21.41 3.95 -3.67
CA ALA A 23 20.13 3.27 -3.74
C ALA A 23 19.07 3.94 -2.85
N GLN A 24 17.83 4.02 -3.36
CA GLN A 24 16.68 4.56 -2.63
C GLN A 24 15.53 3.57 -2.70
N TRP A 25 14.88 3.36 -1.56
CA TRP A 25 13.73 2.48 -1.41
C TRP A 25 12.50 3.29 -1.05
N PHE A 26 11.46 3.17 -1.85
CA PHE A 26 10.23 3.91 -1.70
C PHE A 26 9.08 3.00 -1.29
N GLY A 27 8.43 3.34 -0.18
CA GLY A 27 7.03 2.99 0.06
C GLY A 27 6.07 4.00 -0.59
N PRO A 28 4.76 3.70 -0.66
CA PRO A 28 3.72 4.54 -1.26
C PRO A 28 3.86 6.04 -0.97
N ARG A 29 3.83 6.42 0.31
CA ARG A 29 3.88 7.83 0.74
C ARG A 29 5.20 8.50 0.38
N SER A 30 6.32 7.80 0.57
CA SER A 30 7.63 8.36 0.26
C SER A 30 7.84 8.55 -1.24
N LEU A 31 7.29 7.66 -2.08
CA LEU A 31 7.33 7.82 -3.53
C LEU A 31 6.53 9.05 -3.95
N LEU A 32 5.30 9.19 -3.42
CA LEU A 32 4.43 10.33 -3.71
C LEU A 32 5.14 11.66 -3.41
N SER A 33 5.59 11.83 -2.16
CA SER A 33 6.28 13.05 -1.73
C SER A 33 7.56 13.31 -2.52
N TRP A 34 8.27 12.26 -2.94
CA TRP A 34 9.48 12.39 -3.76
C TRP A 34 9.17 12.85 -5.19
N LEU A 35 8.13 12.29 -5.82
CA LEU A 35 7.68 12.66 -7.16
C LEU A 35 7.15 14.10 -7.17
N GLU A 36 6.31 14.46 -6.20
CA GLU A 36 5.75 15.81 -6.07
C GLU A 36 6.85 16.89 -6.01
N ARG A 37 7.87 16.65 -5.17
CA ARG A 37 9.01 17.56 -5.03
C ARG A 37 9.74 17.81 -6.35
N HIS A 38 9.95 16.77 -7.15
CA HIS A 38 10.63 16.91 -8.45
C HIS A 38 9.72 17.54 -9.51
N LEU A 39 8.41 17.32 -9.44
CA LEU A 39 7.44 17.90 -10.37
C LEU A 39 7.09 19.35 -10.06
N GLY A 40 7.49 19.85 -8.88
CA GLY A 40 7.05 21.16 -8.38
C GLY A 40 5.57 21.17 -7.99
N LEU A 41 4.99 19.99 -7.76
CA LEU A 41 3.68 19.86 -7.12
C LEU A 41 3.93 20.19 -5.64
N GLY A 42 3.49 21.36 -5.21
CA GLY A 42 3.79 21.88 -3.87
C GLY A 42 3.47 20.83 -2.80
N PRO A 43 4.27 20.76 -1.71
CA PRO A 43 3.95 19.85 -0.63
C PRO A 43 2.54 20.17 -0.14
N ALA A 44 1.73 19.13 0.10
CA ALA A 44 0.49 19.33 0.83
C ALA A 44 0.82 20.11 2.11
N VAL A 45 -0.01 21.09 2.46
CA VAL A 45 -0.07 21.54 3.85
C VAL A 45 -0.49 20.31 4.62
N GLU A 46 0.46 19.62 5.23
CA GLU A 46 0.18 18.45 6.07
C GLU A 46 -0.88 18.86 7.08
N ASP A 47 -1.77 17.92 7.41
CA ASP A 47 -2.82 18.10 8.44
C ASP A 47 -4.05 18.93 8.02
N ARG A 48 -4.66 18.61 6.87
CA ARG A 48 -5.99 19.13 6.49
C ARG A 48 -7.00 18.04 6.10
N ASP A 49 -6.62 16.77 6.18
CA ASP A 49 -7.52 15.66 5.84
C ASP A 49 -8.77 15.64 6.71
N TYR A 50 -8.67 16.08 7.97
CA TYR A 50 -9.81 16.20 8.88
C TYR A 50 -10.83 17.28 8.46
N LEU A 51 -10.43 18.25 7.64
CA LEU A 51 -11.32 19.30 7.11
C LEU A 51 -12.09 18.83 5.87
N ARG A 52 -11.57 17.83 5.14
CA ARG A 52 -12.16 17.39 3.87
C ARG A 52 -13.60 16.85 4.03
N PRO A 53 -13.95 16.07 5.07
CA PRO A 53 -15.34 15.66 5.29
C PRO A 53 -16.31 16.84 5.43
N GLU A 54 -15.93 17.89 6.17
CA GLU A 54 -16.77 19.10 6.31
C GLU A 54 -16.88 19.87 5.00
N GLN A 55 -15.79 20.00 4.25
CA GLN A 55 -15.80 20.61 2.92
C GLN A 55 -16.73 19.86 1.97
N TYR A 56 -16.64 18.53 1.95
CA TYR A 56 -17.48 17.70 1.11
C TYR A 56 -18.95 17.75 1.55
N ARG A 57 -19.23 17.85 2.85
CA ARG A 57 -20.58 18.06 3.40
C ARG A 57 -21.23 19.34 2.86
N GLN A 58 -20.46 20.43 2.70
CA GLN A 58 -20.94 21.67 2.08
C GLN A 58 -21.29 21.47 0.60
N VAL A 59 -20.47 20.73 -0.14
CA VAL A 59 -20.75 20.36 -1.55
C VAL A 59 -22.05 19.57 -1.65
N LEU A 60 -22.22 18.54 -0.81
CA LEU A 60 -23.44 17.73 -0.77
C LEU A 60 -24.68 18.54 -0.39
N THR A 61 -24.53 19.53 0.51
CA THR A 61 -25.61 20.44 0.88
C THR A 61 -26.11 21.24 -0.32
N VAL A 62 -25.20 21.74 -1.17
CA VAL A 62 -25.56 22.43 -2.41
C VAL A 62 -26.21 21.46 -3.38
N LEU A 63 -25.62 20.28 -3.57
CA LEU A 63 -26.14 19.25 -4.47
C LEU A 63 -27.57 18.80 -4.10
N LEU A 64 -27.90 18.70 -2.81
CA LEU A 64 -29.24 18.34 -2.34
C LEU A 64 -30.31 19.41 -2.61
N ARG A 65 -29.92 20.68 -2.80
CA ARG A 65 -30.88 21.72 -3.21
C ARG A 65 -31.38 21.50 -4.63
N GLU A 66 -30.49 21.03 -5.51
CA GLU A 66 -30.81 20.71 -6.90
C GLU A 66 -31.40 19.30 -7.05
N HIS A 67 -30.99 18.38 -6.18
CA HIS A 67 -31.36 16.96 -6.20
C HIS A 67 -31.88 16.49 -4.83
N PRO A 68 -33.08 16.92 -4.41
CA PRO A 68 -33.62 16.59 -3.09
C PRO A 68 -33.89 15.09 -2.88
N ALA A 69 -34.05 14.33 -3.98
CA ALA A 69 -34.27 12.89 -3.97
C ALA A 69 -32.99 12.06 -4.17
N ALA A 70 -31.79 12.67 -4.06
CA ALA A 70 -30.52 11.96 -4.23
C ALA A 70 -30.44 10.72 -3.32
N PHE A 71 -29.77 9.66 -3.80
CA PHE A 71 -29.72 8.37 -3.09
C PHE A 71 -29.19 8.46 -1.65
N PHE A 72 -28.36 9.46 -1.34
CA PHE A 72 -27.77 9.68 -0.03
C PHE A 72 -28.58 10.62 0.88
N ALA A 73 -29.67 11.23 0.38
CA ALA A 73 -30.43 12.26 1.10
C ALA A 73 -30.93 11.79 2.48
N ARG A 74 -31.42 10.54 2.56
CA ARG A 74 -31.88 9.96 3.83
C ARG A 74 -30.75 9.75 4.83
N SER A 75 -29.59 9.30 4.38
CA SER A 75 -28.41 9.13 5.23
C SER A 75 -27.88 10.49 5.68
N PHE A 76 -27.82 11.46 4.78
CA PHE A 76 -27.37 12.82 5.07
C PHE A 76 -28.27 13.53 6.09
N ALA A 77 -29.57 13.28 6.07
CA ALA A 77 -30.49 13.81 7.08
C ALA A 77 -30.30 13.17 8.47
N ALA A 78 -29.76 11.95 8.55
CA ALA A 78 -29.52 11.23 9.80
C ALA A 78 -28.14 11.53 10.39
N ASP A 79 -27.12 11.62 9.53
CA ASP A 79 -25.72 11.93 9.87
C ASP A 79 -25.05 12.55 8.64
N ASP A 80 -24.98 13.88 8.62
CA ASP A 80 -24.48 14.63 7.47
C ASP A 80 -22.97 14.48 7.30
N LEU A 81 -22.21 14.58 8.40
CA LEU A 81 -20.76 14.45 8.40
C LEU A 81 -20.31 13.01 8.08
N GLY A 82 -20.92 11.99 8.67
CA GLY A 82 -20.61 10.59 8.37
C GLY A 82 -20.96 10.21 6.93
N THR A 83 -22.09 10.71 6.41
CA THR A 83 -22.45 10.54 4.99
C THR A 83 -21.43 11.21 4.06
N ALA A 84 -21.01 12.43 4.38
CA ALA A 84 -19.99 13.14 3.62
C ALA A 84 -18.64 12.40 3.62
N ALA A 85 -18.20 11.90 4.78
CA ALA A 85 -16.97 11.11 4.88
C ALA A 85 -17.04 9.82 4.05
N GLY A 86 -18.16 9.10 4.09
CA GLY A 86 -18.36 7.88 3.30
C GLY A 86 -18.37 8.13 1.79
N LEU A 87 -19.05 9.20 1.33
CA LEU A 87 -19.06 9.56 -0.08
C LEU A 87 -17.73 10.12 -0.57
N LEU A 88 -17.02 10.88 0.27
CA LEU A 88 -15.66 11.35 -0.02
C LEU A 88 -14.69 10.19 -0.17
N ALA A 89 -14.79 9.16 0.68
CA ALA A 89 -13.97 7.95 0.56
C ALA A 89 -14.26 7.19 -0.75
N ALA A 90 -15.54 7.04 -1.12
CA ALA A 90 -15.92 6.43 -2.39
C ALA A 90 -15.42 7.24 -3.60
N ARG A 91 -15.47 8.57 -3.50
CA ARG A 91 -14.90 9.49 -4.49
C ARG A 91 -13.39 9.28 -4.63
N ASP A 92 -12.65 9.22 -3.53
CA ASP A 92 -11.20 9.02 -3.54
C ASP A 92 -10.83 7.64 -4.12
N GLU A 93 -11.59 6.58 -3.80
CA GLU A 93 -11.42 5.24 -4.37
C GLU A 93 -11.60 5.25 -5.90
N LEU A 94 -12.65 5.89 -6.41
CA LEU A 94 -12.89 6.01 -7.85
C LEU A 94 -11.79 6.79 -8.57
N LEU A 95 -11.27 7.86 -7.95
CA LEU A 95 -10.17 8.64 -8.50
C LEU A 95 -8.86 7.82 -8.56
N LEU A 96 -8.56 7.05 -7.51
CA LEU A 96 -7.43 6.13 -7.49
C LEU A 96 -7.56 5.03 -8.56
N ALA A 97 -8.78 4.53 -8.78
CA ALA A 97 -9.10 3.59 -9.86
C ALA A 97 -9.01 4.23 -11.25
N GLY A 98 -9.01 5.56 -11.34
CA GLY A 98 -8.77 6.31 -12.58
C GLY A 98 -9.98 6.85 -13.28
N TRP A 99 -11.11 6.92 -12.59
CA TRP A 99 -12.26 7.64 -13.10
C TRP A 99 -11.99 9.14 -13.12
N ASP A 100 -12.38 9.79 -14.21
CA ASP A 100 -12.17 11.22 -14.49
C ASP A 100 -13.39 12.08 -14.15
N PHE A 101 -14.45 11.47 -13.62
CA PHE A 101 -15.72 12.10 -13.28
C PHE A 101 -16.42 12.78 -14.48
N ALA A 102 -16.09 12.36 -15.72
CA ALA A 102 -16.78 12.86 -16.90
C ALA A 102 -18.26 12.43 -16.91
N LEU A 103 -19.15 13.39 -17.18
CA LEU A 103 -20.59 13.13 -17.31
C LEU A 103 -20.90 12.45 -18.65
N SER A 104 -21.74 11.41 -18.60
CA SER A 104 -22.24 10.65 -19.76
C SER A 104 -23.72 10.32 -19.57
N PRO A 105 -24.54 10.29 -20.64
CA PRO A 105 -25.98 9.98 -20.56
C PRO A 105 -26.30 8.59 -19.98
N GLN A 106 -25.34 7.66 -19.98
CA GLN A 106 -25.52 6.27 -19.54
C GLN A 106 -25.03 6.02 -18.11
N LEU A 107 -24.56 7.06 -17.41
CA LEU A 107 -24.06 6.91 -16.04
C LEU A 107 -25.20 6.51 -15.09
N PRO A 108 -24.98 5.49 -14.23
CA PRO A 108 -25.87 5.24 -13.11
C PRO A 108 -26.01 6.47 -12.23
N GLU A 109 -27.19 6.67 -11.66
CA GLU A 109 -27.54 7.86 -10.88
C GLU A 109 -26.51 8.20 -9.79
N ARG A 110 -26.00 7.18 -9.10
CA ARG A 110 -24.98 7.35 -8.03
C ARG A 110 -23.69 7.98 -8.54
N LEU A 111 -23.18 7.49 -9.68
CA LEU A 111 -21.97 8.04 -10.30
C LEU A 111 -22.25 9.41 -10.90
N MET A 112 -23.40 9.59 -11.56
CA MET A 112 -23.79 10.91 -12.07
C MET A 112 -23.77 11.98 -10.96
N LEU A 113 -24.29 11.67 -9.76
CA LEU A 113 -24.28 12.62 -8.63
C LEU A 113 -22.87 12.90 -8.10
N LEU A 114 -21.98 11.90 -8.05
CA LEU A 114 -20.58 12.14 -7.69
C LEU A 114 -19.85 13.01 -8.72
N ALA A 115 -20.11 12.78 -10.01
CA ALA A 115 -19.56 13.63 -11.08
C ALA A 115 -20.08 15.08 -11.00
N LYS A 116 -21.35 15.28 -10.65
CA LYS A 116 -21.90 16.62 -10.39
C LYS A 116 -21.27 17.28 -9.17
N ALA A 117 -20.99 16.53 -8.10
CA ALA A 117 -20.27 17.05 -6.94
C ALA A 117 -18.87 17.56 -7.33
N GLU A 118 -18.13 16.82 -8.17
CA GLU A 118 -16.83 17.27 -8.68
C GLU A 118 -16.95 18.52 -9.57
N ALA A 119 -18.00 18.61 -10.40
CA ALA A 119 -18.26 19.81 -11.20
C ALA A 119 -18.48 21.05 -10.31
N LEU A 120 -19.26 20.92 -9.23
CA LEU A 120 -19.47 22.01 -8.25
C LEU A 120 -18.19 22.47 -7.56
N ILE A 121 -17.23 21.57 -7.34
CA ILE A 121 -15.91 21.87 -6.76
C ILE A 121 -15.01 22.57 -7.79
N ALA A 122 -15.09 22.19 -9.06
CA ALA A 122 -14.28 22.75 -10.14
C ALA A 122 -14.76 24.14 -10.61
N GLU A 123 -16.02 24.49 -10.35
CA GLU A 123 -16.63 25.78 -10.72
C GLU A 123 -16.00 26.96 -9.96
N PRO A 124 -15.29 27.89 -10.66
CA PRO A 124 -14.56 28.99 -10.01
C PRO A 124 -15.44 30.02 -9.32
N THR A 125 -16.73 30.07 -9.69
CA THR A 125 -17.73 30.99 -9.16
C THR A 125 -18.20 30.63 -7.76
N ASN A 126 -17.87 29.43 -7.30
CA ASN A 126 -18.43 28.84 -6.09
C ASN A 126 -17.42 29.03 -4.97
N SER A 127 -17.86 29.39 -3.77
CA SER A 127 -16.97 29.45 -2.60
C SER A 127 -16.64 28.06 -2.02
N LEU A 128 -17.07 26.99 -2.70
CA LEU A 128 -16.81 25.62 -2.31
C LEU A 128 -15.34 25.29 -2.57
N GLN A 129 -14.67 24.72 -1.59
CA GLN A 129 -13.30 24.26 -1.71
C GLN A 129 -13.19 22.86 -1.13
N LEU A 130 -12.48 21.98 -1.84
CA LEU A 130 -12.06 20.69 -1.31
C LEU A 130 -10.53 20.65 -1.34
N TYR A 131 -9.90 20.45 -0.19
CA TYR A 131 -8.45 20.26 -0.15
C TYR A 131 -8.07 18.94 -0.83
N ALA A 132 -6.95 18.98 -1.55
CA ALA A 132 -6.41 17.81 -2.22
C ALA A 132 -5.99 16.74 -1.20
N GLY A 133 -6.59 15.55 -1.28
CA GLY A 133 -6.19 14.38 -0.51
C GLY A 133 -5.14 13.54 -1.23
N GLU A 134 -4.82 12.37 -0.66
CA GLU A 134 -3.87 11.43 -1.27
C GLU A 134 -4.27 11.03 -2.70
N ALA A 135 -5.56 10.80 -2.95
CA ALA A 135 -6.07 10.44 -4.28
C ALA A 135 -5.83 11.56 -5.32
N ASP A 136 -6.11 12.81 -4.94
CA ASP A 136 -5.88 14.00 -5.78
C ASP A 136 -4.41 14.18 -6.12
N ARG A 137 -3.55 13.96 -5.13
CA ARG A 137 -2.10 14.04 -5.25
C ARG A 137 -1.55 13.01 -6.22
N TRP A 138 -1.97 11.75 -6.11
CA TRP A 138 -1.62 10.71 -7.09
C TRP A 138 -2.14 11.04 -8.49
N ALA A 139 -3.38 11.51 -8.61
CA ALA A 139 -3.93 11.92 -9.91
C ALA A 139 -3.14 13.09 -10.52
N ALA A 140 -2.68 14.05 -9.72
CA ALA A 140 -1.82 15.15 -10.17
C ALA A 140 -0.45 14.65 -10.66
N VAL A 141 0.17 13.70 -9.96
CA VAL A 141 1.43 13.07 -10.36
C VAL A 141 1.27 12.30 -11.67
N ILE A 142 0.25 11.46 -11.79
CA ILE A 142 0.00 10.65 -13.00
C ILE A 142 -0.23 11.56 -14.21
N ARG A 143 -0.97 12.66 -14.06
CA ARG A 143 -1.14 13.66 -15.14
C ARG A 143 0.17 14.26 -15.64
N GLN A 144 1.23 14.26 -14.83
CA GLN A 144 2.55 14.76 -15.20
C GLN A 144 3.57 13.65 -15.48
N ALA A 145 3.12 12.40 -15.69
CA ALA A 145 3.99 11.25 -15.91
C ALA A 145 5.03 11.47 -17.01
N GLY A 146 4.68 12.20 -18.08
CA GLY A 146 5.59 12.55 -19.18
C GLY A 146 6.87 13.31 -18.76
N ARG A 147 6.87 13.98 -17.60
CA ARG A 147 8.02 14.73 -17.07
C ARG A 147 8.93 13.88 -16.18
N ILE A 148 8.44 12.75 -15.69
CA ILE A 148 9.10 11.92 -14.68
C ILE A 148 10.38 11.23 -15.19
N PRO A 149 10.48 10.74 -16.45
CA PRO A 149 11.69 10.09 -16.96
C PRO A 149 12.97 10.91 -16.83
N ALA A 150 12.86 12.26 -16.81
CA ALA A 150 13.99 13.17 -16.68
C ALA A 150 14.77 13.00 -15.35
N PHE A 151 14.10 12.57 -14.28
CA PHE A 151 14.72 12.36 -12.97
C PHE A 151 14.51 10.94 -12.41
N LEU A 152 13.60 10.16 -12.99
CA LEU A 152 13.36 8.74 -12.71
C LEU A 152 13.43 7.92 -14.02
N PRO A 153 14.64 7.67 -14.55
CA PRO A 153 14.79 6.89 -15.79
C PRO A 153 14.54 5.38 -15.59
N GLU A 154 14.69 4.88 -14.36
CA GLU A 154 14.54 3.47 -14.03
C GLU A 154 13.95 3.27 -12.63
N LEU A 155 13.06 2.29 -12.49
CA LEU A 155 12.46 1.86 -11.23
C LEU A 155 12.35 0.33 -11.17
N GLN A 156 12.81 -0.24 -10.05
CA GLN A 156 12.71 -1.66 -9.74
C GLN A 156 11.48 -1.89 -8.85
N LEU A 157 10.58 -2.80 -9.24
CA LEU A 157 9.39 -3.17 -8.49
C LEU A 157 9.69 -4.41 -7.64
N CYS A 158 9.62 -4.26 -6.32
CA CYS A 158 9.80 -5.37 -5.38
C CYS A 158 8.57 -6.29 -5.33
N ASP A 159 7.39 -5.76 -5.64
CA ASP A 159 6.14 -6.49 -5.70
C ASP A 159 5.72 -6.74 -7.15
N GLU A 160 4.91 -7.78 -7.37
CA GLU A 160 4.36 -8.07 -8.70
C GLU A 160 3.39 -6.97 -9.13
N GLN A 161 3.65 -6.36 -10.30
CA GLN A 161 2.89 -5.20 -10.77
C GLN A 161 1.37 -5.47 -10.86
N THR A 162 0.97 -6.66 -11.28
CA THR A 162 -0.43 -7.10 -11.43
C THR A 162 -1.18 -7.20 -10.10
N LEU A 163 -0.46 -7.35 -8.98
CA LEU A 163 -1.02 -7.47 -7.63
C LEU A 163 -1.03 -6.13 -6.89
N LEU A 164 -0.44 -5.09 -7.46
CA LEU A 164 -0.44 -3.77 -6.86
C LEU A 164 -1.84 -3.12 -6.92
N PRO A 165 -2.17 -2.20 -6.00
CA PRO A 165 -3.38 -1.39 -6.11
C PRO A 165 -3.48 -0.66 -7.47
N PRO A 166 -4.70 -0.48 -8.02
CA PRO A 166 -4.90 0.06 -9.37
C PRO A 166 -4.16 1.38 -9.67
N VAL A 167 -4.07 2.28 -8.69
CA VAL A 167 -3.34 3.54 -8.83
C VAL A 167 -1.86 3.35 -9.20
N PHE A 168 -1.20 2.34 -8.63
CA PHE A 168 0.21 2.04 -8.92
C PHE A 168 0.38 1.34 -10.25
N GLN A 169 -0.55 0.46 -10.62
CA GLN A 169 -0.56 -0.15 -11.96
C GLN A 169 -0.60 0.94 -13.03
N ARG A 170 -1.57 1.87 -12.90
CA ARG A 170 -1.72 3.02 -13.78
C ARG A 170 -0.51 3.95 -13.78
N LEU A 171 0.06 4.24 -12.62
CA LEU A 171 1.26 5.05 -12.51
C LEU A 171 2.42 4.41 -13.28
N PHE A 172 2.69 3.13 -13.05
CA PHE A 172 3.82 2.45 -13.69
C PHE A 172 3.61 2.23 -15.18
N GLU A 173 2.38 2.03 -15.63
CA GLU A 173 2.03 2.05 -17.05
C GLU A 173 2.29 3.42 -17.68
N ALA A 174 1.83 4.51 -17.05
CA ALA A 174 2.05 5.87 -17.54
C ALA A 174 3.55 6.24 -17.58
N LEU A 175 4.31 5.81 -16.57
CA LEU A 175 5.77 5.98 -16.52
C LEU A 175 6.48 5.19 -17.62
N ALA A 176 6.08 3.92 -17.83
CA ALA A 176 6.64 3.09 -18.89
C ALA A 176 6.38 3.68 -20.28
N GLN A 177 5.14 4.16 -20.52
CA GLN A 177 4.78 4.84 -21.77
C GLN A 177 5.56 6.14 -21.98
N ALA A 178 5.86 6.87 -20.90
CA ALA A 178 6.67 8.09 -20.93
C ALA A 178 8.18 7.82 -21.13
N GLY A 179 8.66 6.59 -20.93
CA GLY A 179 10.05 6.18 -21.17
C GLY A 179 10.84 5.80 -19.92
N THR A 180 10.23 5.76 -18.74
CA THR A 180 10.86 5.18 -17.53
C THR A 180 10.91 3.66 -17.67
N LYS A 181 12.08 3.06 -17.44
CA LYS A 181 12.23 1.60 -17.45
C LYS A 181 11.73 1.01 -16.14
N ILE A 182 10.65 0.22 -16.22
CA ILE A 182 10.07 -0.49 -15.07
C ILE A 182 10.54 -1.94 -15.11
N HIS A 183 11.21 -2.39 -14.05
CA HIS A 183 11.76 -3.74 -13.97
C HIS A 183 11.19 -4.48 -12.76
N PRO A 184 10.57 -5.66 -12.95
CA PRO A 184 10.24 -6.52 -11.82
C PRO A 184 11.54 -7.04 -11.20
N LEU A 185 11.67 -6.91 -9.88
CA LEU A 185 12.78 -7.48 -9.13
C LEU A 185 12.61 -8.99 -9.11
N ARG A 186 13.54 -9.71 -9.76
CA ARG A 186 13.56 -11.17 -9.74
C ARG A 186 14.50 -11.65 -8.65
N PRO A 187 14.12 -12.70 -7.88
CA PRO A 187 15.06 -13.34 -6.98
C PRO A 187 16.28 -13.83 -7.79
N THR A 188 17.47 -13.50 -7.32
CA THR A 188 18.75 -13.80 -8.00
C THR A 188 19.24 -15.22 -7.75
N THR A 189 18.68 -15.91 -6.75
CA THR A 189 19.08 -17.27 -6.39
C THR A 189 18.26 -18.28 -7.19
N ASP A 190 18.95 -19.12 -7.96
CA ASP A 190 18.33 -20.30 -8.56
C ASP A 190 17.99 -21.31 -7.45
N LEU A 191 16.71 -21.36 -7.10
CA LEU A 191 16.16 -22.30 -6.13
C LEU A 191 15.55 -23.53 -6.81
N SER A 192 15.60 -23.65 -8.15
CA SER A 192 14.87 -24.69 -8.90
C SER A 192 15.16 -26.12 -8.44
N THR A 193 16.36 -26.35 -7.90
CA THR A 193 16.81 -27.65 -7.41
C THR A 193 16.57 -27.89 -5.92
N THR A 194 16.16 -26.86 -5.18
CA THR A 194 15.93 -26.93 -3.73
C THR A 194 14.50 -27.34 -3.40
N ASP A 195 14.27 -27.82 -2.18
CA ASP A 195 12.91 -28.14 -1.71
C ASP A 195 12.00 -26.90 -1.70
N LEU A 196 12.54 -25.72 -1.38
CA LEU A 196 11.82 -24.45 -1.43
C LEU A 196 11.44 -24.07 -2.87
N GLY A 197 12.36 -24.16 -3.84
CA GLY A 197 12.03 -23.79 -5.21
C GLY A 197 11.07 -24.77 -5.87
N GLN A 198 11.19 -26.06 -5.54
CA GLN A 198 10.19 -27.08 -5.88
C GLN A 198 8.81 -26.75 -5.31
N TRP A 199 8.72 -26.36 -4.03
CA TRP A 199 7.47 -25.93 -3.40
C TRP A 199 6.88 -24.67 -4.06
N GLN A 200 7.72 -23.69 -4.39
CA GLN A 200 7.30 -22.47 -5.10
C GLN A 200 6.76 -22.76 -6.50
N ALA A 201 7.41 -23.64 -7.26
CA ALA A 201 6.95 -24.06 -8.59
C ALA A 201 5.61 -24.81 -8.53
N PHE A 202 5.41 -25.63 -7.49
CA PHE A 202 4.12 -26.24 -7.21
C PHE A 202 3.02 -25.19 -6.94
N LEU A 203 3.29 -24.17 -6.11
CA LEU A 203 2.33 -23.09 -5.83
C LEU A 203 1.98 -22.26 -7.08
N ARG A 204 2.92 -22.10 -8.02
CA ARG A 204 2.68 -21.43 -9.31
C ARG A 204 1.97 -22.32 -10.34
N GLY A 205 1.72 -23.60 -10.01
CA GLY A 205 1.09 -24.55 -10.93
C GLY A 205 2.01 -25.06 -12.05
N GLU A 206 3.33 -24.86 -11.91
CA GLU A 206 4.36 -25.29 -12.88
C GLU A 206 4.69 -26.78 -12.75
N LEU A 207 4.36 -27.39 -11.59
CA LEU A 207 4.57 -28.81 -11.32
C LEU A 207 3.22 -29.53 -11.18
N SER A 208 3.16 -30.76 -11.69
CA SER A 208 1.98 -31.61 -11.52
C SER A 208 1.77 -31.96 -10.05
N ARG A 209 0.54 -32.32 -9.67
CA ARG A 209 0.18 -32.76 -8.30
C ARG A 209 0.75 -34.14 -7.94
N GLU A 210 1.54 -34.76 -8.81
CA GLU A 210 2.22 -35.99 -8.48
C GLU A 210 3.17 -35.75 -7.30
N LYS A 211 3.41 -36.81 -6.50
CA LYS A 211 4.19 -36.72 -5.27
C LYS A 211 5.63 -36.32 -5.60
N LEU A 212 5.91 -35.03 -5.53
CA LEU A 212 7.26 -34.50 -5.54
C LEU A 212 8.02 -35.13 -4.36
N GLN A 213 9.17 -35.74 -4.64
CA GLN A 213 10.06 -36.24 -3.59
C GLN A 213 10.99 -35.12 -3.15
N LEU A 214 10.69 -34.52 -2.00
CA LEU A 214 11.55 -33.53 -1.35
C LEU A 214 12.78 -34.22 -0.73
N ARG A 215 13.93 -33.55 -0.77
CA ARG A 215 15.24 -34.09 -0.35
C ARG A 215 15.58 -33.81 1.11
N ALA A 216 14.77 -32.99 1.79
CA ALA A 216 15.06 -32.42 3.10
C ALA A 216 16.38 -31.64 3.11
N ASP A 217 16.58 -30.77 2.10
CA ASP A 217 17.81 -30.00 1.91
C ASP A 217 17.97 -28.80 2.87
N GLY A 218 16.97 -28.56 3.73
CA GLY A 218 16.95 -27.47 4.70
C GLY A 218 16.52 -26.12 4.14
N SER A 219 16.24 -26.00 2.83
CA SER A 219 15.75 -24.76 2.21
C SER A 219 14.30 -24.43 2.59
N LEU A 220 13.52 -25.43 2.98
CA LEU A 220 12.16 -25.29 3.49
C LEU A 220 12.00 -26.05 4.81
N LEU A 221 11.59 -25.36 5.86
CA LEU A 221 11.31 -25.96 7.17
C LEU A 221 9.88 -25.64 7.60
N LEU A 222 9.05 -26.67 7.76
CA LEU A 222 7.69 -26.55 8.26
C LEU A 222 7.66 -26.95 9.74
N LEU A 223 7.48 -25.95 10.61
CA LEU A 223 7.35 -26.18 12.05
C LEU A 223 5.87 -26.18 12.46
N ARG A 224 5.42 -27.26 13.08
CA ARG A 224 4.04 -27.40 13.58
C ARG A 224 4.06 -27.78 15.05
N THR A 225 3.30 -27.05 15.86
CA THR A 225 3.10 -27.35 17.28
C THR A 225 1.62 -27.21 17.66
N LEU A 226 1.25 -27.71 18.84
CA LEU A 226 -0.10 -27.53 19.39
C LEU A 226 -0.32 -26.14 20.00
N ARG A 227 0.77 -25.45 20.38
CA ARG A 227 0.73 -24.13 21.01
C ARG A 227 1.84 -23.24 20.47
N GLU A 228 1.47 -22.01 20.18
CA GLU A 228 2.37 -20.96 19.70
C GLU A 228 3.56 -20.72 20.65
N THR A 229 3.32 -20.78 21.97
CA THR A 229 4.37 -20.60 23.00
C THR A 229 5.51 -21.62 22.88
N TYR A 230 5.18 -22.86 22.52
CA TYR A 230 6.21 -23.89 22.29
C TYR A 230 6.98 -23.64 21.00
N LEU A 231 6.28 -23.21 19.93
CA LEU A 231 6.94 -22.88 18.67
C LEU A 231 7.91 -21.71 18.84
N ALA A 232 7.49 -20.67 19.56
CA ALA A 232 8.30 -19.50 19.88
C ALA A 232 9.57 -19.87 20.66
N ALA A 233 9.42 -20.62 21.76
CA ALA A 233 10.55 -21.08 22.56
C ALA A 233 11.50 -21.99 21.76
N TYR A 234 10.94 -22.89 20.94
CA TYR A 234 11.72 -23.78 20.08
C TYR A 234 12.52 -23.00 19.03
N LEU A 235 11.88 -22.07 18.31
CA LEU A 235 12.54 -21.25 17.29
C LEU A 235 13.64 -20.37 17.89
N ALA A 236 13.38 -19.71 19.03
CA ALA A 236 14.38 -18.90 19.73
C ALA A 236 15.62 -19.74 20.09
N ARG A 237 15.42 -20.92 20.67
CA ARG A 237 16.51 -21.81 21.04
C ARG A 237 17.25 -22.37 19.83
N LEU A 238 16.54 -22.70 18.75
CA LEU A 238 17.12 -23.13 17.48
C LEU A 238 18.09 -22.09 16.93
N LEU A 239 17.69 -20.82 16.87
CA LEU A 239 18.54 -19.72 16.39
C LEU A 239 19.75 -19.50 17.28
N ARG A 240 19.55 -19.52 18.61
CA ARG A 240 20.65 -19.37 19.58
C ARG A 240 21.71 -20.46 19.45
N GLN A 241 21.28 -21.71 19.28
CA GLN A 241 22.19 -22.86 19.18
C GLN A 241 22.89 -22.96 17.82
N ASN A 242 22.38 -22.26 16.80
CA ASN A 242 22.89 -22.33 15.43
C ASN A 242 23.22 -20.91 14.91
N PRO A 243 24.29 -20.26 15.39
CA PRO A 243 24.60 -18.87 15.02
C PRO A 243 24.94 -18.66 13.53
N GLY A 244 25.31 -19.74 12.82
CA GLY A 244 25.48 -19.74 11.36
C GLY A 244 24.17 -19.83 10.58
N PHE A 245 23.07 -20.26 11.22
CA PHE A 245 21.75 -20.32 10.61
C PHE A 245 21.03 -18.98 10.80
N ARG A 246 20.96 -18.19 9.71
CA ARG A 246 20.39 -16.83 9.71
C ARG A 246 19.18 -16.76 8.78
N PRO A 247 18.05 -17.39 9.14
CA PRO A 247 16.86 -17.37 8.30
C PRO A 247 16.24 -15.97 8.28
N ALA A 248 15.69 -15.59 7.13
CA ALA A 248 14.72 -14.51 7.06
C ALA A 248 13.37 -15.04 7.61
N VAL A 249 12.84 -14.40 8.65
CA VAL A 249 11.57 -14.82 9.25
C VAL A 249 10.48 -13.84 8.83
N LEU A 250 9.54 -14.32 8.02
CA LEU A 250 8.34 -13.56 7.67
C LEU A 250 7.28 -13.78 8.75
N ILE A 251 6.94 -12.72 9.49
CA ILE A 251 5.93 -12.75 10.55
C ILE A 251 4.78 -11.83 10.13
N PRO A 252 3.65 -12.38 9.64
CA PRO A 252 2.57 -11.57 9.08
C PRO A 252 1.93 -10.58 10.06
N LYS A 253 2.02 -10.85 11.37
CA LYS A 253 1.52 -9.99 12.43
C LYS A 253 2.52 -9.94 13.58
N PRO A 254 2.84 -8.75 14.13
CA PRO A 254 3.74 -8.63 15.27
C PRO A 254 3.33 -9.59 16.40
N ASN A 255 4.27 -10.45 16.80
CA ASN A 255 4.00 -11.53 17.74
C ASN A 255 4.84 -11.37 19.02
N ARG A 256 4.17 -11.03 20.12
CA ARG A 256 4.81 -10.88 21.45
C ARG A 256 5.31 -12.18 22.03
N THR A 257 4.65 -13.30 21.73
CA THR A 257 5.04 -14.62 22.22
C THR A 257 6.44 -14.97 21.72
N LEU A 258 6.68 -14.72 20.43
CA LEU A 258 7.97 -14.94 19.79
C LEU A 258 9.01 -13.94 20.26
N ASP A 259 8.65 -12.66 20.39
CA ASP A 259 9.57 -11.61 20.84
C ASP A 259 10.07 -11.86 22.27
N ASN A 260 9.17 -12.25 23.18
CA ASN A 260 9.52 -12.64 24.53
C ASN A 260 10.42 -13.88 24.57
N ALA A 261 10.21 -14.84 23.67
CA ALA A 261 11.07 -16.01 23.59
C ALA A 261 12.48 -15.66 23.12
N PHE A 262 12.61 -14.73 22.15
CA PHE A 262 13.90 -14.23 21.69
C PHE A 262 14.66 -13.54 22.83
N LEU A 263 13.99 -12.62 23.55
CA LEU A 263 14.58 -11.94 24.70
C LEU A 263 15.04 -12.91 25.80
N ARG A 264 14.25 -13.95 26.10
CA ARG A 264 14.61 -14.97 27.10
C ARG A 264 15.83 -15.79 26.72
N GLU A 265 16.04 -16.03 25.43
CA GLU A 265 17.20 -16.73 24.89
C GLU A 265 18.40 -15.79 24.64
N GLY A 266 18.29 -14.50 24.96
CA GLY A 266 19.34 -13.50 24.75
C GLY A 266 19.51 -13.08 23.29
N LEU A 267 18.49 -13.28 22.46
CA LEU A 267 18.47 -12.85 21.06
C LEU A 267 17.90 -11.42 20.94
N PRO A 268 18.21 -10.70 19.85
CA PRO A 268 17.64 -9.38 19.59
C PRO A 268 16.10 -9.42 19.55
N SER A 269 15.47 -8.41 20.15
CA SER A 269 14.02 -8.21 20.03
C SER A 269 13.65 -7.84 18.59
N MET A 270 12.45 -8.24 18.19
CA MET A 270 11.84 -7.89 16.92
C MET A 270 11.15 -6.51 16.95
N GLY A 271 11.17 -5.81 18.09
CA GLY A 271 10.58 -4.47 18.22
C GLY A 271 9.06 -4.47 18.22
N VAL A 272 8.41 -5.57 18.64
CA VAL A 272 6.94 -5.66 18.68
C VAL A 272 6.40 -4.72 19.77
N ALA A 273 5.71 -3.66 19.35
CA ALA A 273 5.18 -2.67 20.28
C ALA A 273 4.28 -3.32 21.35
N SER A 274 4.53 -2.97 22.62
CA SER A 274 3.70 -3.39 23.76
C SER A 274 2.36 -2.62 23.84
N ALA A 275 2.05 -1.79 22.84
CA ALA A 275 0.78 -1.08 22.74
C ALA A 275 -0.39 -2.08 22.65
N SER A 276 -1.21 -2.10 23.70
CA SER A 276 -2.51 -2.75 23.66
C SER A 276 -3.48 -1.82 22.95
N LEU A 277 -4.24 -2.31 21.97
CA LEU A 277 -5.37 -1.58 21.38
C LEU A 277 -6.41 -1.15 22.44
N ALA A 278 -6.37 -1.74 23.65
CA ALA A 278 -7.24 -1.40 24.76
C ALA A 278 -6.72 -0.27 25.66
N ARG A 279 -5.62 0.42 25.30
CA ARG A 279 -5.17 1.61 26.02
C ARG A 279 -5.15 2.81 25.06
N PRO A 280 -6.16 3.69 25.09
CA PRO A 280 -6.07 4.94 24.36
C PRO A 280 -4.87 5.73 24.90
N SER A 281 -4.00 6.17 24.00
CA SER A 281 -2.92 7.11 24.31
C SER A 281 -3.52 8.50 24.49
N LEU A 282 -3.98 8.78 25.71
CA LEU A 282 -4.25 10.13 26.20
C LEU A 282 -3.13 10.51 27.16
N GLN A 283 -2.07 11.11 26.61
CA GLN A 283 -1.18 12.06 27.29
C GLN A 283 -0.71 13.07 26.26
#